data_AF-A0A2G2DVE0-F1
#
_entry.id   AF-A0A2G2DVE0-F1
#
_cell.length_a   1.000
_cell.length_b   1.000
_cell.length_c   1.000
_cell.angle_alpha   90.00
_cell.angle_beta   90.00
_cell.angle_gamma   90.00
#
_symmetry.space_group_name_H-M   'P 1'
#
loop_
_entity.id
_entity.type
_entity.pdbx_description
1 polymer ?
#
loop_
_entity_poly.entity_id
_entity_poly.type
_entity_poly.pdbx_seq_one_letter_code
_entity_poly.pdbx_strand_id
1 'polypeptide(L)'
;MNLKYPLNNWNTGLHMQQFLLVEDSMMFGRMAKKRIEEVFAVPVLWAQSLAETQRILDEENGNFSVALLDFNLPDAPQGEVIDLVVDQGISSLVFTTDMSNEVRGMIWEKKVADYIIKEDPNSLDYVVATIRQFEVNQHTLVLVVDESDSYRSYLSELLYIRKFRVLTAPDAETAFGILKQHPDIKLVIADFETTDFDGGNFCQKVRGNSSLEDLAVIGLMPSDDRTAGIKYIKSGGSDYVIKNPFMVEEFYSKIDRSLETVNLYSSLRKIS
;
A
#
# COMPACT_ATOMS: atom_id res chain seq x y z
N MET A 1 23.48 -5.31 -6.28
CA MET A 1 22.20 -4.72 -5.85
C MET A 1 21.29 -4.72 -7.07
N ASN A 2 20.58 -5.82 -7.33
CA ASN A 2 19.62 -5.90 -8.43
C ASN A 2 18.26 -5.56 -7.86
N LEU A 3 17.84 -4.31 -8.03
CA LEU A 3 16.48 -3.88 -7.72
C LEU A 3 15.53 -4.62 -8.68
N LYS A 4 14.71 -5.53 -8.16
CA LYS A 4 13.69 -6.27 -8.92
C LYS A 4 12.57 -5.33 -9.41
N TYR A 5 12.47 -4.14 -8.80
CA TYR A 5 11.59 -3.04 -9.19
C TYR A 5 12.47 -1.80 -9.41
N PRO A 6 12.56 -1.26 -10.64
CA PRO A 6 13.44 -0.14 -10.91
C PRO A 6 13.01 1.08 -10.07
N LEU A 7 14.00 1.81 -9.56
CA LEU A 7 13.83 3.20 -9.14
C LEU A 7 13.53 4.02 -10.41
N ASN A 8 12.33 3.87 -10.97
CA ASN A 8 11.95 4.62 -12.16
C ASN A 8 11.92 6.11 -11.83
N ASN A 9 12.32 6.92 -12.81
CA ASN A 9 12.43 8.36 -12.75
C ASN A 9 11.05 9.01 -12.50
N TRP A 10 10.64 9.18 -11.24
CA TRP A 10 9.50 10.04 -10.86
C TRP A 10 9.81 11.54 -11.01
N ASN A 11 10.90 11.88 -11.73
CA ASN A 11 11.41 13.24 -11.84
C ASN A 11 10.98 13.90 -13.15
N THR A 12 9.68 14.02 -13.35
CA THR A 12 8.98 15.02 -14.19
C THR A 12 7.50 14.91 -13.83
N GLY A 13 6.84 15.99 -13.45
CA GLY A 13 5.49 16.00 -12.85
C GLY A 13 4.53 14.96 -13.42
N LEU A 14 4.17 13.98 -12.59
CA LEU A 14 3.22 12.92 -12.94
C LEU A 14 1.83 13.32 -12.45
N HIS A 15 1.07 13.93 -13.35
CA HIS A 15 -0.38 13.99 -13.25
C HIS A 15 -0.93 12.56 -13.26
N MET A 16 -1.86 12.20 -12.38
CA MET A 16 -2.68 10.99 -12.58
C MET A 16 -3.29 11.06 -13.97
N GLN A 17 -2.93 10.09 -14.82
CA GLN A 17 -3.19 10.22 -16.26
C GLN A 17 -4.66 9.93 -16.56
N GLN A 18 -5.15 8.74 -16.18
CA GLN A 18 -6.55 8.33 -16.34
C GLN A 18 -6.95 7.34 -15.25
N PHE A 19 -8.25 7.32 -14.93
CA PHE A 19 -8.87 6.33 -14.04
C PHE A 19 -9.72 5.35 -14.85
N LEU A 20 -9.64 4.07 -14.48
CA LEU A 20 -10.54 3.05 -14.98
C LEU A 20 -11.59 2.74 -13.90
N LEU A 21 -12.86 2.80 -14.26
CA LEU A 21 -13.97 2.32 -13.45
C LEU A 21 -14.59 1.13 -14.18
N VAL A 22 -14.76 -0.01 -13.51
CA VAL A 22 -15.50 -1.15 -14.04
C VAL A 22 -16.65 -1.46 -13.10
N GLU A 23 -17.88 -1.22 -13.57
CA GLU A 23 -19.09 -1.34 -12.78
C GLU A 23 -20.30 -1.50 -13.72
N ASP A 24 -21.09 -2.56 -13.53
CA ASP A 24 -22.28 -2.83 -14.35
C ASP A 24 -23.51 -2.03 -13.88
N SER A 25 -23.57 -1.61 -12.61
CA SER A 25 -24.65 -0.78 -12.09
C SER A 25 -24.61 0.65 -12.63
N MET A 26 -25.56 0.98 -13.50
CA MET A 26 -25.67 2.32 -14.10
C MET A 26 -25.79 3.47 -13.09
N MET A 27 -26.47 3.25 -11.97
CA MET A 27 -26.62 4.28 -10.93
C MET A 27 -25.32 4.47 -10.16
N PHE A 28 -24.76 3.38 -9.65
CA PHE A 28 -23.54 3.42 -8.83
C PHE A 28 -22.34 3.86 -9.67
N GLY A 29 -22.16 3.31 -10.88
CA GLY A 29 -21.08 3.69 -11.78
C GLY A 29 -21.11 5.17 -12.14
N ARG A 30 -22.29 5.76 -12.39
CA ARG A 30 -22.43 7.21 -12.61
C ARG A 30 -22.05 8.03 -11.37
N MET A 31 -22.45 7.58 -10.18
CA MET A 31 -22.11 8.26 -8.92
C MET A 31 -20.60 8.21 -8.65
N ALA A 32 -20.00 7.03 -8.76
CA ALA A 32 -18.57 6.80 -8.56
C ALA A 32 -17.75 7.63 -9.55
N LYS A 33 -18.07 7.55 -10.85
CA LYS A 33 -17.45 8.35 -11.90
C LYS A 33 -17.47 9.83 -11.57
N LYS A 34 -18.67 10.37 -11.32
CA LYS A 34 -18.83 11.81 -11.03
C LYS A 34 -18.01 12.22 -9.80
N ARG A 35 -18.05 11.45 -8.71
CA ARG A 35 -17.33 11.76 -7.47
C ARG A 35 -15.81 11.80 -7.70
N ILE A 36 -15.26 10.84 -8.45
CA ILE A 36 -13.83 10.76 -8.74
C ILE A 36 -13.41 11.92 -9.66
N GLU A 37 -14.13 12.16 -10.74
CA GLU A 37 -13.85 13.27 -11.66
C GLU A 37 -13.90 14.64 -10.96
N GLU A 38 -14.88 14.85 -10.07
CA GLU A 38 -15.01 16.09 -9.29
C GLU A 38 -13.84 16.33 -8.33
N VAL A 39 -13.32 15.27 -7.71
CA VAL A 39 -12.26 15.40 -6.70
C VAL A 39 -10.87 15.51 -7.32
N PHE A 40 -10.59 14.70 -8.34
CA PHE A 40 -9.25 14.57 -8.90
C PHE A 40 -9.05 15.36 -10.19
N ALA A 41 -10.12 15.88 -10.80
CA ALA A 41 -10.07 16.63 -12.06
C ALA A 41 -9.38 15.87 -13.20
N VAL A 42 -9.61 14.56 -13.26
CA VAL A 42 -9.05 13.62 -14.24
C VAL A 42 -10.18 12.82 -14.89
N PRO A 43 -10.03 12.41 -16.16
CA PRO A 43 -11.04 11.62 -16.85
C PRO A 43 -11.16 10.21 -16.24
N VAL A 44 -12.41 9.78 -16.05
CA VAL A 44 -12.73 8.40 -15.67
C VAL A 44 -13.35 7.68 -16.87
N LEU A 45 -12.60 6.71 -17.39
CA LEU A 45 -13.11 5.75 -18.37
C LEU A 45 -13.90 4.69 -17.63
N TRP A 46 -15.13 4.44 -18.08
CA TRP A 46 -16.06 3.55 -17.41
C TRP A 46 -16.45 2.41 -18.33
N ALA A 47 -16.15 1.18 -17.93
CA ALA A 47 -16.64 -0.05 -18.53
C ALA A 47 -17.74 -0.68 -17.66
N GLN A 48 -18.68 -1.37 -18.30
CA GLN A 48 -19.77 -2.09 -17.63
C GLN A 48 -19.60 -3.62 -17.69
N SER A 49 -18.53 -4.10 -18.30
CA SER A 49 -18.27 -5.53 -18.47
C SER A 49 -16.78 -5.85 -18.66
N LEU A 50 -16.41 -7.11 -18.52
CA LEU A 50 -15.05 -7.59 -18.82
C LEU A 50 -14.68 -7.32 -20.28
N ALA A 51 -15.60 -7.61 -21.22
CA ALA A 51 -15.36 -7.39 -22.64
C ALA A 51 -15.18 -5.92 -23.02
N GLU A 52 -15.85 -5.00 -22.32
CA GLU A 52 -15.63 -3.56 -22.51
C GLU A 52 -14.30 -3.11 -21.87
N THR A 53 -13.96 -3.65 -20.70
CA THR A 53 -12.70 -3.38 -20.01
C THR A 53 -11.50 -3.72 -20.89
N GLN A 54 -11.50 -4.90 -21.52
CA GLN A 54 -10.43 -5.29 -22.44
C GLN A 54 -10.26 -4.29 -23.59
N ARG A 55 -11.36 -3.87 -24.23
CA ARG A 55 -11.32 -2.91 -25.34
C ARG A 55 -10.73 -1.57 -24.91
N ILE A 56 -11.12 -1.06 -23.74
CA ILE A 56 -10.59 0.20 -23.19
C ILE A 56 -9.08 0.08 -22.93
N LEU A 57 -8.64 -1.02 -22.33
CA LEU A 57 -7.21 -1.25 -22.05
C LEU A 57 -6.38 -1.31 -23.33
N ASP A 58 -6.90 -1.96 -24.38
CA ASP A 58 -6.27 -2.06 -25.69
C ASP A 58 -6.18 -0.71 -26.42
N GLU A 59 -7.24 0.12 -26.34
CA GLU A 59 -7.31 1.42 -27.02
C GLU A 59 -6.42 2.48 -26.35
N GLU A 60 -6.39 2.53 -25.02
CA GLU A 60 -5.65 3.54 -24.25
C GLU A 60 -4.19 3.13 -23.95
N ASN A 61 -3.71 1.99 -24.48
CA ASN A 61 -2.37 1.44 -24.23
C ASN A 61 -1.99 1.38 -22.74
N GLY A 62 -2.94 1.08 -21.86
CA GLY A 62 -2.67 0.90 -20.43
C GLY A 62 -2.28 2.18 -19.67
N ASN A 63 -2.66 3.37 -20.15
CA ASN A 63 -2.35 4.66 -19.54
C ASN A 63 -3.17 4.98 -18.25
N PHE A 64 -3.40 3.97 -17.41
CA PHE A 64 -4.17 4.05 -16.18
C PHE A 64 -3.28 3.99 -14.95
N SER A 65 -3.49 4.91 -14.01
CA SER A 65 -2.72 4.91 -12.75
C SER A 65 -3.39 4.06 -11.67
N VAL A 66 -4.73 4.09 -11.65
CA VAL A 66 -5.59 3.42 -10.66
C VAL A 66 -6.86 2.92 -11.34
N ALA A 67 -7.35 1.76 -10.90
CA ALA A 67 -8.63 1.22 -11.30
C ALA A 67 -9.54 0.95 -10.10
N LEU A 68 -10.85 1.12 -10.30
CA LEU A 68 -11.90 0.75 -9.35
C LEU A 68 -12.78 -0.31 -10.01
N LEU A 69 -12.78 -1.52 -9.47
CA LEU A 69 -13.28 -2.71 -10.13
C LEU A 69 -14.38 -3.36 -9.31
N ASP A 70 -15.52 -3.64 -9.92
CA ASP A 70 -16.49 -4.54 -9.32
C ASP A 70 -15.96 -5.98 -9.30
N PHE A 71 -16.10 -6.67 -8.17
CA PHE A 71 -15.72 -8.07 -8.04
C PHE A 71 -16.62 -8.99 -8.88
N ASN A 72 -17.92 -8.71 -8.95
CA ASN A 72 -18.91 -9.61 -9.54
C ASN A 72 -19.62 -8.95 -10.73
N LEU A 73 -19.06 -9.11 -11.92
CA LEU A 73 -19.67 -8.65 -13.16
C LEU A 73 -20.47 -9.80 -13.81
N PRO A 74 -21.53 -9.50 -14.59
CA PRO A 74 -22.32 -10.53 -15.28
C PRO A 74 -21.50 -11.46 -16.20
N ASP A 75 -20.42 -10.95 -16.81
CA ASP A 75 -19.51 -11.71 -17.67
C ASP A 75 -18.17 -12.07 -17.00
N ALA A 76 -17.97 -11.70 -15.72
CA ALA A 76 -16.81 -12.02 -14.89
C ALA A 76 -17.23 -12.11 -13.40
N PRO A 77 -17.88 -13.21 -13.00
CA PRO A 77 -18.48 -13.34 -11.66
C PRO A 77 -17.50 -13.67 -10.53
N GLN A 78 -16.24 -13.96 -10.84
CA GLN A 78 -15.21 -14.39 -9.88
C GLN A 78 -14.00 -13.45 -9.87
N GLY A 79 -14.21 -12.19 -10.26
CA GLY A 79 -13.15 -11.19 -10.29
C GLY A 79 -12.11 -11.43 -11.39
N GLU A 80 -12.49 -12.05 -12.53
CA GLU A 80 -11.62 -12.23 -13.70
C GLU A 80 -11.15 -10.89 -14.27
N VAL A 81 -11.96 -9.83 -14.10
CA VAL A 81 -11.58 -8.45 -14.46
C VAL A 81 -10.42 -7.92 -13.64
N ILE A 82 -10.27 -8.39 -12.39
CA ILE A 82 -9.18 -7.97 -11.51
C ILE A 82 -7.86 -8.48 -12.05
N ASP A 83 -7.80 -9.75 -12.47
CA ASP A 83 -6.59 -10.34 -13.06
C ASP A 83 -6.16 -9.56 -14.30
N LEU A 84 -7.12 -9.30 -15.20
CA LEU A 84 -6.89 -8.56 -16.44
C LEU A 84 -6.24 -7.19 -16.18
N VAL A 85 -6.73 -6.46 -15.17
CA VAL A 85 -6.28 -5.09 -14.88
C VAL A 85 -4.98 -5.09 -14.08
N VAL A 86 -4.83 -5.99 -13.11
CA VAL A 86 -3.60 -6.11 -12.29
C VAL A 86 -2.41 -6.57 -13.14
N ASP A 87 -2.63 -7.45 -14.12
CA ASP A 87 -1.58 -7.92 -15.04
C ASP A 87 -1.02 -6.79 -15.93
N GLN A 88 -1.78 -5.69 -16.12
CA GLN A 88 -1.28 -4.47 -16.77
C GLN A 88 -0.48 -3.55 -15.83
N GLY A 89 -0.29 -3.94 -14.57
CA GLY A 89 0.43 -3.17 -13.55
C GLY A 89 -0.37 -1.99 -12.98
N ILE A 90 -1.69 -1.97 -13.17
CA ILE A 90 -2.58 -0.94 -12.67
C ILE A 90 -2.90 -1.22 -11.19
N SER A 91 -2.82 -0.20 -10.33
CA SER A 91 -3.19 -0.38 -8.92
C SER A 91 -4.71 -0.44 -8.79
N SER A 92 -5.22 -1.59 -8.39
CA SER A 92 -6.66 -1.87 -8.40
C SER A 92 -7.26 -1.82 -7.00
N LEU A 93 -8.38 -1.12 -6.89
CA LEU A 93 -9.31 -1.12 -5.77
C LEU A 93 -10.52 -1.96 -6.16
N VAL A 94 -10.97 -2.86 -5.29
CA VAL A 94 -12.09 -3.75 -5.59
C VAL A 94 -13.31 -3.36 -4.79
N PHE A 95 -14.45 -3.22 -5.43
CA PHE A 95 -15.73 -3.15 -4.76
C PHE A 95 -16.38 -4.53 -4.65
N THR A 96 -16.94 -4.83 -3.49
CA THR A 96 -17.71 -6.06 -3.26
C THR A 96 -18.91 -5.79 -2.36
N THR A 97 -19.99 -6.53 -2.60
CA THR A 97 -21.10 -6.68 -1.64
C THR A 97 -20.94 -7.93 -0.77
N ASP A 98 -20.06 -8.85 -1.16
CA ASP A 98 -19.80 -10.11 -0.47
C ASP A 98 -18.63 -9.95 0.52
N MET A 99 -18.90 -10.26 1.79
CA MET A 99 -17.98 -10.17 2.92
C MET A 99 -17.52 -11.54 3.45
N SER A 100 -17.77 -12.60 2.69
CA SER A 100 -17.31 -13.94 3.01
C SER A 100 -15.78 -14.02 3.03
N ASN A 101 -15.23 -14.92 3.85
CA ASN A 101 -13.79 -15.12 3.94
C ASN A 101 -13.23 -15.67 2.63
N GLU A 102 -14.04 -16.41 1.89
CA GLU A 102 -13.76 -16.98 0.58
C GLU A 102 -13.50 -15.86 -0.44
N VAL A 103 -14.43 -14.90 -0.58
CA VAL A 103 -14.26 -13.76 -1.50
C VAL A 103 -13.10 -12.88 -1.07
N ARG A 104 -12.96 -12.60 0.23
CA ARG A 104 -11.82 -11.84 0.76
C ARG A 104 -10.49 -12.51 0.42
N GLY A 105 -10.38 -13.82 0.58
CA GLY A 105 -9.18 -14.58 0.22
C GLY A 105 -8.85 -14.47 -1.27
N MET A 106 -9.84 -14.66 -2.14
CA MET A 106 -9.67 -14.52 -3.59
C MET A 106 -9.18 -13.13 -3.99
N ILE A 107 -9.74 -12.06 -3.41
CA ILE A 107 -9.34 -10.69 -3.71
C ILE A 107 -7.87 -10.45 -3.34
N TRP A 108 -7.43 -10.90 -2.16
CA TRP A 108 -6.04 -10.72 -1.74
C TRP A 108 -5.04 -11.55 -2.54
N GLU A 109 -5.41 -12.76 -2.97
CA GLU A 109 -4.59 -13.59 -3.87
C GLU A 109 -4.34 -12.90 -5.22
N LYS A 110 -5.28 -12.07 -5.68
CA LYS A 110 -5.21 -11.28 -6.92
C LYS A 110 -4.38 -10.01 -6.80
N LYS A 111 -3.67 -9.78 -5.69
CA LYS A 111 -2.70 -8.69 -5.51
C LYS A 111 -3.31 -7.28 -5.68
N VAL A 112 -4.49 -7.09 -5.13
CA VAL A 112 -5.16 -5.79 -5.15
C VAL A 112 -4.57 -4.84 -4.10
N ALA A 113 -4.78 -3.54 -4.29
CA ALA A 113 -4.34 -2.55 -3.33
C ALA A 113 -5.26 -2.49 -2.11
N ASP A 114 -6.56 -2.59 -2.34
CA ASP A 114 -7.57 -2.65 -1.29
C ASP A 114 -8.89 -3.20 -1.82
N TYR A 115 -9.80 -3.52 -0.89
CA TYR A 115 -11.20 -3.77 -1.21
C TYR A 115 -12.13 -2.90 -0.36
N ILE A 116 -13.29 -2.56 -0.93
CA ILE A 116 -14.28 -1.66 -0.37
C ILE A 116 -15.65 -2.33 -0.41
N ILE A 117 -16.41 -2.15 0.67
CA ILE A 117 -17.77 -2.65 0.80
C ILE A 117 -18.74 -1.67 0.13
N LYS A 118 -19.44 -2.09 -0.94
CA LYS A 118 -20.37 -1.21 -1.69
C LYS A 118 -21.54 -0.69 -0.85
N GLU A 119 -21.97 -1.46 0.15
CA GLU A 119 -23.13 -1.13 0.99
C GLU A 119 -22.86 -0.02 2.01
N ASP A 120 -21.58 0.31 2.29
CA ASP A 120 -21.25 1.43 3.16
C ASP A 120 -21.65 2.76 2.47
N PRO A 121 -22.50 3.60 3.10
CA PRO A 121 -22.85 4.92 2.57
C PRO A 121 -21.63 5.82 2.30
N ASN A 122 -20.49 5.58 2.95
CA ASN A 122 -19.26 6.34 2.79
C ASN A 122 -18.23 5.64 1.89
N SER A 123 -18.60 4.55 1.22
CA SER A 123 -17.70 3.75 0.39
C SER A 123 -16.96 4.57 -0.68
N LEU A 124 -17.65 5.50 -1.33
CA LEU A 124 -17.03 6.39 -2.33
C LEU A 124 -16.04 7.39 -1.70
N ASP A 125 -16.32 7.88 -0.50
CA ASP A 125 -15.39 8.77 0.21
C ASP A 125 -14.15 8.00 0.68
N TYR A 126 -14.32 6.74 1.08
CA TYR A 126 -13.20 5.85 1.37
C TYR A 126 -12.33 5.58 0.13
N VAL A 127 -12.95 5.33 -1.03
CA VAL A 127 -12.22 5.21 -2.31
C VAL A 127 -11.41 6.47 -2.61
N VAL A 128 -12.03 7.64 -2.50
CA VAL A 128 -11.33 8.92 -2.70
C VAL A 128 -10.17 9.09 -1.72
N ALA A 129 -10.37 8.76 -0.44
CA ALA A 129 -9.30 8.83 0.56
C ALA A 129 -8.14 7.88 0.22
N THR A 130 -8.45 6.66 -0.20
CA THR A 130 -7.46 5.64 -0.57
C THR A 130 -6.66 6.06 -1.81
N ILE A 131 -7.32 6.60 -2.83
CA ILE A 131 -6.66 7.12 -4.04
C ILE A 131 -5.73 8.29 -3.70
N ARG A 132 -6.17 9.24 -2.87
CA ARG A 132 -5.29 10.32 -2.38
C ARG A 132 -4.08 9.77 -1.63
N GLN A 133 -4.28 8.71 -0.86
CA GLN A 133 -3.18 8.06 -0.17
C GLN A 133 -2.16 7.47 -1.16
N PHE A 134 -2.58 6.94 -2.31
CA PHE A 134 -1.64 6.48 -3.34
C PHE A 134 -0.77 7.62 -3.89
N GLU A 135 -1.32 8.82 -4.04
CA GLU A 135 -0.56 10.01 -4.46
C GLU A 135 0.48 10.46 -3.42
N VAL A 136 0.21 10.21 -2.14
CA VAL A 136 1.18 10.44 -1.05
C VAL A 136 2.23 9.32 -1.01
N ASN A 137 1.80 8.08 -1.22
CA ASN A 137 2.65 6.90 -1.13
C ASN A 137 3.73 6.88 -2.23
N GLN A 138 3.44 7.36 -3.44
CA GLN A 138 4.43 7.47 -4.53
C GLN A 138 5.63 8.36 -4.16
N HIS A 139 5.45 9.27 -3.21
CA HIS A 139 6.49 10.15 -2.69
C HIS A 139 7.09 9.65 -1.36
N THR A 140 6.55 8.57 -0.81
CA THR A 140 6.95 8.02 0.49
C THR A 140 7.92 6.85 0.26
N LEU A 141 9.16 7.01 0.75
CA LEU A 141 10.17 5.97 0.70
C LEU A 141 10.13 5.11 1.97
N VAL A 142 9.98 3.80 1.78
CA VAL A 142 9.89 2.77 2.83
C VAL A 142 11.09 1.83 2.73
N LEU A 143 11.66 1.44 3.87
CA LEU A 143 12.72 0.45 3.97
C LEU A 143 12.19 -0.84 4.63
N VAL A 144 12.29 -1.95 3.92
CA VAL A 144 11.96 -3.29 4.44
C VAL A 144 13.24 -4.01 4.86
N VAL A 145 13.29 -4.51 6.10
CA VAL A 145 14.45 -5.20 6.67
C VAL A 145 14.03 -6.59 7.13
N ASP A 146 14.56 -7.64 6.51
CA ASP A 146 14.29 -9.04 6.88
C ASP A 146 15.39 -9.91 6.27
N GLU A 147 15.83 -10.98 6.91
CA GLU A 147 16.86 -11.86 6.36
C GLU A 147 16.37 -12.68 5.15
N SER A 148 15.08 -12.97 5.09
CA SER A 148 14.45 -13.80 4.05
C SER A 148 14.16 -13.00 2.79
N ASP A 149 14.87 -13.32 1.70
CA ASP A 149 14.67 -12.72 0.37
C ASP A 149 13.22 -12.84 -0.13
N SER A 150 12.57 -13.98 0.14
CA SER A 150 11.19 -14.22 -0.28
C SER A 150 10.21 -13.33 0.49
N TYR A 151 10.42 -13.17 1.79
CA TYR A 151 9.55 -12.36 2.64
C TYR A 151 9.75 -10.86 2.39
N ARG A 152 11.01 -10.41 2.18
CA ARG A 152 11.28 -9.04 1.69
C ARG A 152 10.58 -8.77 0.36
N SER A 153 10.61 -9.73 -0.56
CA SER A 153 9.95 -9.60 -1.87
C SER A 153 8.42 -9.49 -1.72
N TYR A 154 7.83 -10.31 -0.85
CA TYR A 154 6.40 -10.26 -0.54
C TYR A 154 5.96 -8.91 0.04
N LEU A 155 6.63 -8.42 1.09
CA LEU A 155 6.31 -7.11 1.67
C LEU A 155 6.53 -5.97 0.68
N SER A 156 7.59 -6.06 -0.13
CA SER A 156 7.86 -5.06 -1.17
C SER A 156 6.75 -5.03 -2.23
N GLU A 157 6.19 -6.18 -2.59
CA GLU A 157 5.06 -6.28 -3.51
C GLU A 157 3.80 -5.63 -2.93
N LEU A 158 3.43 -5.93 -1.68
CA LEU A 158 2.31 -5.28 -0.99
C LEU A 158 2.44 -3.75 -0.98
N LEU A 159 3.61 -3.25 -0.61
CA LEU A 159 3.90 -1.82 -0.57
C LEU A 159 3.87 -1.19 -1.99
N TYR A 160 4.43 -1.88 -2.98
CA TYR A 160 4.44 -1.41 -4.37
C TYR A 160 3.03 -1.28 -4.96
N ILE A 161 2.14 -2.23 -4.68
CA ILE A 161 0.74 -2.19 -5.12
C ILE A 161 0.02 -0.95 -4.57
N ARG A 162 0.35 -0.54 -3.34
CA ARG A 162 -0.07 0.72 -2.68
C ARG A 162 0.72 1.97 -3.15
N LYS A 163 1.50 1.85 -4.22
CA LYS A 163 2.36 2.88 -4.84
C LYS A 163 3.54 3.35 -4.00
N PHE A 164 3.93 2.69 -2.91
CA PHE A 164 5.13 3.09 -2.16
C PHE A 164 6.41 2.89 -2.97
N ARG A 165 7.41 3.74 -2.70
CA ARG A 165 8.80 3.48 -3.11
C ARG A 165 9.46 2.61 -2.05
N VAL A 166 10.08 1.51 -2.46
CA VAL A 166 10.62 0.51 -1.51
C VAL A 166 12.11 0.29 -1.72
N LEU A 167 12.87 0.37 -0.63
CA LEU A 167 14.23 -0.16 -0.52
C LEU A 167 14.21 -1.39 0.40
N THR A 168 15.17 -2.28 0.23
CA THR A 168 15.27 -3.50 1.03
C THR A 168 16.67 -3.68 1.60
N ALA A 169 16.76 -4.19 2.83
CA ALA A 169 18.01 -4.60 3.46
C ALA A 169 17.88 -6.02 4.03
N PRO A 170 18.89 -6.88 3.87
CA PRO A 170 18.88 -8.21 4.48
C PRO A 170 19.21 -8.16 5.99
N ASP A 171 19.82 -7.08 6.47
CA ASP A 171 20.32 -6.97 7.83
C ASP A 171 20.36 -5.52 8.34
N ALA A 172 20.64 -5.38 9.64
CA ALA A 172 20.74 -4.12 10.37
C ALA A 172 21.78 -3.17 9.79
N GLU A 173 22.95 -3.69 9.46
CA GLU A 173 24.11 -2.89 9.05
C GLU A 173 23.82 -2.24 7.71
N THR A 174 23.32 -3.03 6.76
CA THR A 174 22.84 -2.58 5.46
C THR A 174 21.70 -1.58 5.63
N ALA A 175 20.75 -1.83 6.52
CA ALA A 175 19.65 -0.91 6.80
C ALA A 175 20.14 0.46 7.29
N PHE A 176 21.08 0.50 8.24
CA PHE A 176 21.70 1.76 8.69
C PHE A 176 22.52 2.44 7.60
N GLY A 177 23.21 1.68 6.75
CA GLY A 177 23.90 2.22 5.58
C GLY A 177 22.94 2.93 4.62
N ILE A 178 21.80 2.30 4.34
CA ILE A 178 20.73 2.88 3.51
C ILE A 178 20.11 4.11 4.17
N LEU A 179 19.78 4.07 5.47
CA LEU A 179 19.21 5.22 6.19
C LEU A 179 20.14 6.44 6.19
N LYS A 180 21.47 6.23 6.19
CA LYS A 180 22.44 7.32 6.04
C LYS A 180 22.46 7.93 4.62
N GLN A 181 22.23 7.11 3.60
CA GLN A 181 22.23 7.54 2.20
C GLN A 181 20.88 8.15 1.78
N HIS A 182 19.79 7.72 2.42
CA HIS A 182 18.42 8.08 2.12
C HIS A 182 17.71 8.63 3.36
N PRO A 183 18.02 9.88 3.78
CA PRO A 183 17.36 10.53 4.92
C PRO A 183 15.88 10.87 4.64
N ASP A 184 15.42 10.70 3.40
CA ASP A 184 14.02 10.85 2.98
C ASP A 184 13.14 9.63 3.32
N ILE A 185 13.72 8.52 3.80
CA ILE A 185 12.96 7.36 4.29
C ILE A 185 12.05 7.79 5.45
N LYS A 186 10.75 7.47 5.33
CA LYS A 186 9.73 7.81 6.34
C LYS A 186 9.28 6.64 7.19
N LEU A 187 9.51 5.42 6.71
CA LEU A 187 9.09 4.22 7.41
C LEU A 187 10.13 3.11 7.24
N VAL A 188 10.44 2.44 8.34
CA VAL A 188 11.12 1.14 8.36
C VAL A 188 10.11 0.08 8.80
N ILE A 189 10.05 -1.02 8.06
CA ILE A 189 9.36 -2.24 8.48
C ILE A 189 10.44 -3.29 8.65
N ALA A 190 10.58 -3.85 9.85
CA ALA A 190 11.71 -4.70 10.15
C ALA A 190 11.33 -5.93 10.96
N ASP A 191 11.85 -7.09 10.55
CA ASP A 191 11.77 -8.32 11.32
C ASP A 191 12.83 -8.33 12.42
N PHE A 192 12.37 -8.50 13.66
CA PHE A 192 13.18 -8.45 14.86
C PHE A 192 13.38 -9.84 15.51
N GLU A 193 13.06 -10.92 14.79
CA GLU A 193 13.26 -12.31 15.24
C GLU A 193 14.72 -12.78 15.13
N THR A 194 15.57 -12.13 14.33
CA THR A 194 16.90 -12.66 14.02
C THR A 194 17.91 -12.46 15.16
N THR A 195 18.78 -13.45 15.39
CA THR A 195 19.83 -13.40 16.44
C THR A 195 20.83 -12.28 16.26
N ASP A 196 20.99 -11.77 15.04
CA ASP A 196 21.93 -10.69 14.69
C ASP A 196 21.27 -9.30 14.72
N PHE A 197 19.96 -9.22 14.97
CA PHE A 197 19.20 -7.98 14.93
C PHE A 197 18.24 -7.83 16.12
N ASP A 198 18.76 -7.29 17.22
CA ASP A 198 17.93 -6.86 18.34
C ASP A 198 17.12 -5.61 17.93
N GLY A 199 15.83 -5.81 17.69
CA GLY A 199 14.91 -4.73 17.36
C GLY A 199 14.76 -3.64 18.40
N GLY A 200 14.94 -3.99 19.67
CA GLY A 200 15.01 -3.00 20.74
C GLY A 200 16.22 -2.10 20.57
N ASN A 201 17.38 -2.68 20.24
CA ASN A 201 18.62 -1.93 19.97
C ASN A 201 18.50 -1.08 18.69
N PHE A 202 17.89 -1.61 17.62
CA PHE A 202 17.63 -0.84 16.40
C PHE A 202 16.76 0.40 16.70
N CYS A 203 15.62 0.22 17.38
CA CYS A 203 14.76 1.32 17.77
C CYS A 203 15.47 2.33 18.68
N GLN A 204 16.22 1.86 19.68
CA GLN A 204 16.99 2.76 20.55
C GLN A 204 18.03 3.57 19.78
N LYS A 205 18.74 2.97 18.82
CA LYS A 205 19.69 3.67 17.94
C LYS A 205 18.99 4.69 17.04
N VAL A 206 17.85 4.34 16.47
CA VAL A 206 17.02 5.25 15.68
C VAL A 206 16.56 6.44 16.54
N ARG A 207 16.00 6.19 17.72
CA ARG A 207 15.51 7.23 18.63
C ARG A 207 16.63 8.06 19.27
N GLY A 208 17.83 7.52 19.39
CA GLY A 208 19.02 8.26 19.82
C GLY A 208 19.60 9.20 18.76
N ASN A 209 19.10 9.16 17.53
CA ASN A 209 19.55 9.98 16.42
C ASN A 209 18.47 10.99 16.02
N SER A 210 18.69 12.28 16.29
CA SER A 210 17.74 13.35 15.96
C SER A 210 17.43 13.46 14.47
N SER A 211 18.34 13.04 13.58
CA SER A 211 18.07 13.02 12.13
C SER A 211 17.03 11.96 11.72
N LEU A 212 16.71 11.01 12.59
CA LEU A 212 15.72 9.95 12.37
C LEU A 212 14.49 10.12 13.28
N GLU A 213 14.29 11.30 13.86
CA GLU A 213 13.17 11.55 14.78
C GLU A 213 11.81 11.43 14.09
N ASP A 214 11.76 11.72 12.79
CA ASP A 214 10.57 11.58 11.93
C ASP A 214 10.49 10.22 11.22
N LEU A 215 11.26 9.23 11.66
CA LEU A 215 11.22 7.88 11.11
C LEU A 215 10.22 7.00 11.88
N ALA A 216 9.16 6.56 11.20
CA ALA A 216 8.31 5.49 11.73
C ALA A 216 9.08 4.16 11.67
N VAL A 217 8.96 3.34 12.72
CA VAL A 217 9.51 1.98 12.73
C VAL A 217 8.42 1.02 13.16
N ILE A 218 8.06 0.11 12.25
CA ILE A 218 7.09 -0.96 12.50
C ILE A 218 7.85 -2.27 12.63
N GLY A 219 7.63 -2.99 13.73
CA GLY A 219 8.23 -4.28 13.97
C GLY A 219 7.38 -5.45 13.54
N LEU A 220 8.01 -6.45 12.94
CA LEU A 220 7.39 -7.74 12.68
C LEU A 220 7.76 -8.66 13.85
N MET A 221 6.74 -9.10 14.58
CA MET A 221 6.87 -9.85 15.82
C MET A 221 6.53 -11.32 15.61
N PRO A 222 7.20 -12.23 16.33
CA PRO A 222 6.85 -13.64 16.29
C PRO A 222 5.49 -13.88 16.93
N SER A 223 4.76 -14.86 16.40
CA SER A 223 3.43 -15.24 16.91
C SER A 223 3.46 -15.95 18.26
N ASP A 224 4.59 -16.54 18.63
CA ASP A 224 4.74 -17.35 19.85
C ASP A 224 5.18 -16.55 21.09
N ASP A 225 5.77 -15.34 20.93
CA ASP A 225 6.06 -14.42 22.04
C ASP A 225 5.02 -13.29 22.15
N ARG A 226 4.02 -13.52 22.99
CA ARG A 226 2.96 -12.53 23.33
C ARG A 226 3.48 -11.24 23.96
N THR A 227 4.73 -11.21 24.45
CA THR A 227 5.34 -10.03 25.07
C THR A 227 6.26 -9.26 24.13
N ALA A 228 6.61 -9.81 22.96
CA ALA A 228 7.54 -9.20 22.01
C ALA A 228 7.06 -7.80 21.59
N GLY A 229 5.80 -7.69 21.15
CA GLY A 229 5.21 -6.40 20.77
C GLY A 229 5.23 -5.37 21.90
N ILE A 230 5.01 -5.79 23.15
CA ILE A 230 5.06 -4.89 24.31
C ILE A 230 6.50 -4.36 24.54
N LYS A 231 7.50 -5.25 24.49
CA LYS A 231 8.91 -4.86 24.62
C LYS A 231 9.31 -3.92 23.50
N TYR A 232 8.84 -4.20 22.28
CA TYR A 232 9.11 -3.40 21.10
C TYR A 232 8.59 -1.97 21.24
N ILE A 233 7.32 -1.78 21.60
CA ILE A 233 6.75 -0.44 21.83
C ILE A 233 7.50 0.30 22.93
N LYS A 234 7.85 -0.39 24.03
CA LYS A 234 8.64 0.21 25.13
C LYS A 234 10.05 0.64 24.72
N SER A 235 10.59 0.10 23.63
CA SER A 235 11.89 0.49 23.07
C SER A 235 11.83 1.71 22.14
N GLY A 236 10.63 2.26 21.91
CA GLY A 236 10.41 3.42 21.03
C GLY A 236 9.93 3.07 19.63
N GLY A 237 9.55 1.82 19.38
CA GLY A 237 8.88 1.42 18.14
C GLY A 237 7.56 2.16 17.93
N SER A 238 7.23 2.47 16.67
CA SER A 238 5.98 3.17 16.32
C SER A 238 4.79 2.23 16.40
N ASP A 239 4.92 1.01 15.89
CA ASP A 239 3.87 0.00 15.91
C ASP A 239 4.42 -1.42 15.67
N TYR A 240 3.59 -2.45 15.78
CA TYR A 240 4.01 -3.80 15.40
C TYR A 240 2.92 -4.59 14.67
N VAL A 241 3.35 -5.60 13.92
CA VAL A 241 2.51 -6.59 13.22
C VAL A 241 3.02 -7.98 13.56
N ILE A 242 2.13 -8.95 13.76
CA ILE A 242 2.54 -10.35 13.96
C ILE A 242 2.96 -10.95 12.61
N LYS A 243 4.22 -11.38 12.46
CA LYS A 243 4.81 -11.73 11.16
C LYS A 243 4.04 -12.83 10.42
N ASN A 244 3.51 -13.82 11.15
CA ASN A 244 2.78 -14.96 10.57
C ASN A 244 1.73 -15.54 11.54
N PRO A 245 0.44 -15.66 11.14
CA PRO A 245 -0.20 -14.95 10.03
C PRO A 245 -0.57 -13.51 10.44
N PHE A 246 -0.44 -12.56 9.50
CA PHE A 246 -1.13 -11.26 9.59
C PHE A 246 -2.19 -11.12 8.50
N MET A 247 -3.17 -10.27 8.78
CA MET A 247 -4.12 -9.80 7.78
C MET A 247 -3.51 -8.61 7.03
N VAL A 248 -3.54 -8.62 5.70
CA VAL A 248 -2.99 -7.53 4.86
C VAL A 248 -3.63 -6.18 5.22
N GLU A 249 -4.92 -6.21 5.59
CA GLU A 249 -5.67 -5.06 6.08
C GLU A 249 -5.07 -4.47 7.37
N GLU A 250 -4.67 -5.34 8.31
CA GLU A 250 -4.01 -4.91 9.55
C GLU A 250 -2.66 -4.25 9.23
N PHE A 251 -1.90 -4.85 8.32
CA PHE A 251 -0.60 -4.32 7.90
C PHE A 251 -0.72 -2.91 7.30
N TYR A 252 -1.64 -2.69 6.36
CA TYR A 252 -1.87 -1.37 5.78
C TYR A 252 -2.39 -0.37 6.81
N SER A 253 -3.33 -0.76 7.68
CA SER A 253 -3.83 0.11 8.75
C SER A 253 -2.72 0.61 9.68
N LYS A 254 -1.77 -0.27 10.02
CA LYS A 254 -0.61 0.06 10.87
C LYS A 254 0.37 1.02 10.16
N ILE A 255 0.58 0.82 8.87
CA ILE A 255 1.41 1.70 8.02
C ILE A 255 0.78 3.10 7.94
N ASP A 256 -0.49 3.18 7.56
CA ASP A 256 -1.19 4.44 7.34
C ASP A 256 -1.20 5.28 8.62
N ARG A 257 -1.53 4.66 9.76
CA ARG A 257 -1.51 5.31 11.09
C ARG A 257 -0.12 5.82 11.47
N SER A 258 0.91 5.02 11.23
CA SER A 258 2.29 5.39 11.59
C SER A 258 2.78 6.56 10.75
N LEU A 259 2.49 6.55 9.44
CA LEU A 259 2.85 7.63 8.53
C LEU A 259 2.07 8.91 8.80
N GLU A 260 0.76 8.81 9.07
CA GLU A 260 -0.07 9.95 9.47
C GLU A 260 0.51 10.64 10.72
N THR A 261 0.90 9.84 11.71
CA THR A 261 1.51 10.34 12.95
C THR A 261 2.81 11.10 12.68
N VAL A 262 3.70 10.54 11.84
CA VAL A 262 4.95 11.19 11.41
C VAL A 262 4.67 12.51 10.67
N ASN A 263 3.70 12.51 9.76
CA ASN A 263 3.33 13.69 8.98
C ASN A 263 2.75 14.80 9.86
N LEU A 264 1.95 14.43 10.87
CA LEU A 264 1.42 15.38 11.85
C LEU A 264 2.53 16.03 12.68
N TYR A 265 3.43 15.22 13.27
CA TYR A 265 4.54 15.77 14.07
C TYR A 265 5.49 16.64 13.27
N SER A 266 5.85 16.22 12.05
CA SER A 266 6.70 17.01 11.17
C SER A 266 6.04 18.33 10.74
N SER A 267 4.71 18.36 10.59
CA SER A 267 3.96 19.59 10.29
C SER A 267 3.92 20.55 11.48
N LEU A 268 3.74 20.04 12.70
CA LEU A 268 3.73 20.86 13.91
C LEU A 268 5.09 21.54 14.16
N ARG A 269 6.20 20.85 13.92
CA ARG A 269 7.55 21.42 14.07
C ARG A 269 7.89 22.49 13.04
N LYS A 270 7.28 22.46 11.85
CA LYS A 270 7.47 23.53 10.84
C LYS A 270 6.78 24.84 11.23
N ILE A 271 5.84 24.79 12.17
CA ILE A 271 5.05 25.94 12.63
C ILE A 271 5.65 26.57 13.90
N SER A 272 6.46 25.81 14.66
CA SER A 272 7.19 26.28 15.85
C SER A 272 8.52 26.93 15.49
#